data_AF-G5HAX6-F1
#
_entry.id   AF-G5HAX6-F1
#
_cell.length_a   1.000
_cell.length_b   1.000
_cell.length_c   1.000
_cell.angle_alpha   90.00
_cell.angle_beta   90.00
_cell.angle_gamma   90.00
#
_symmetry.space_group_name_H-M   'P 1'
#
loop_
_entity.id
_entity.type
_entity.pdbx_description
1 polymer ?
#
loop_
_entity_poly.entity_id
_entity_poly.type
_entity_poly.pdbx_seq_one_letter_code
_entity_poly.pdbx_strand_id
1 'polypeptide(L)'
;MTRLYRAFACFCLFSLLAYAVSAQDTSIAFGPERARWFCIAQEVQPVLQQTVVEPVGLVRPVRDSSAFQGWRMEPAGDMQQFYDMTYKRGTPSVIVDFGRHVTGYFSFSLHTDGWSDAPTRFRFTFGEVPAELTTPFDPYPGGLSRGWLQDEIVTVMTCPEHITVPIDRRMAFRYVKIELLGVSGSFQFDFTGMRVRAVSSASGTPMELAAGTPEMIRRINAVGLATLGECMQTVYEDGPKRDLRLWIGDLYLEALANSYSFKNHDLTKRCLYLLASLADSTGWVSATVYERPEWKIQGKGTHCMDYSLLYGVALADYVKYSGDTATGRDLWPVVKRQVEVAREALDPAGIYDNALKPSWLVFDWKSDLNRDASIQGLMTFAVDRSYELARMLGTEKEVSDWPKLTARMKSAARNAYYDRKSGLVLSGPDKQASYLSQVWMVLSGTLSVKEGARALSAIMESPDACRIGSPYAYHYFIEALIQCGLEEQARTALIDYWGGMVHKGADTFWEVYDPEDDFKSPYGFFPINSYCHAWSCTPVYFINKYPEVFQR
;
A
#
# COMPACT_ATOMS: atom_id res chain seq x y z
N MET A 1 3.71 16.58 -20.53
CA MET A 1 4.09 15.95 -21.82
C MET A 1 3.01 16.19 -22.84
N THR A 2 3.34 16.69 -24.03
CA THR A 2 2.39 16.99 -25.10
C THR A 2 1.79 15.72 -25.71
N ARG A 3 0.56 15.80 -26.25
CA ARG A 3 -0.12 14.67 -26.94
C ARG A 3 0.75 14.02 -28.03
N LEU A 4 1.61 14.80 -28.70
CA LEU A 4 2.56 14.28 -29.69
C LEU A 4 3.60 13.34 -29.08
N TYR A 5 4.08 13.60 -27.86
CA TYR A 5 5.06 12.75 -27.19
C TYR A 5 4.47 11.40 -26.76
N ARG A 6 3.19 11.40 -26.36
CA ARG A 6 2.43 10.17 -26.07
C ARG A 6 2.23 9.31 -27.33
N ALA A 7 1.86 9.94 -28.43
CA ALA A 7 1.71 9.26 -29.72
C ALA A 7 3.06 8.70 -30.24
N PHE A 8 4.16 9.45 -30.07
CA PHE A 8 5.50 9.03 -30.47
C PHE A 8 6.03 7.88 -29.60
N ALA A 9 5.81 7.93 -28.28
CA ALA A 9 6.15 6.82 -27.38
C ALA A 9 5.37 5.53 -27.71
N CYS A 10 4.07 5.64 -28.01
CA CYS A 10 3.26 4.52 -28.49
C CYS A 10 3.78 3.95 -29.83
N PHE A 11 4.20 4.80 -30.76
CA PHE A 11 4.71 4.36 -32.07
C PHE A 11 6.08 3.66 -31.96
N CYS A 12 6.98 4.19 -31.14
CA CYS A 12 8.30 3.58 -30.90
C CYS A 12 8.21 2.26 -30.11
N LEU A 13 7.28 2.14 -29.15
CA LEU A 13 7.01 0.86 -28.48
C LEU A 13 6.36 -0.15 -29.42
N PHE A 14 5.52 0.29 -30.36
CA PHE A 14 4.96 -0.59 -31.39
C PHE A 14 6.08 -1.25 -32.20
N SER A 15 7.13 -0.51 -32.56
CA SER A 15 8.30 -1.07 -33.26
C SER A 15 9.15 -2.01 -32.39
N LEU A 16 9.33 -1.74 -31.10
CA LEU A 16 10.11 -2.63 -30.20
C LEU A 16 9.35 -3.91 -29.81
N LEU A 17 8.03 -3.82 -29.59
CA LEU A 17 7.17 -4.99 -29.40
C LEU A 17 6.94 -5.76 -30.71
N ALA A 18 6.81 -5.09 -31.86
CA ALA A 18 6.68 -5.76 -33.15
C ALA A 18 7.96 -6.50 -33.59
N TYR A 19 9.15 -6.05 -33.15
CA TYR A 19 10.39 -6.81 -33.37
C TYR A 19 10.56 -8.00 -32.40
N ALA A 20 9.86 -8.00 -31.26
CA ALA A 20 9.82 -9.15 -30.34
C ALA A 20 8.69 -10.14 -30.69
N VAL A 21 7.64 -9.68 -31.36
CA VAL A 21 6.56 -10.51 -31.93
C VAL A 21 6.89 -10.76 -33.40
N SER A 22 7.99 -11.46 -33.66
CA SER A 22 8.09 -12.19 -34.93
C SER A 22 6.97 -13.22 -34.96
N ALA A 23 6.31 -13.32 -36.11
CA ALA A 23 5.19 -14.21 -36.33
C ALA A 23 5.51 -15.65 -35.87
N GLN A 24 4.51 -16.29 -35.23
CA GLN A 24 4.47 -17.69 -34.77
C GLN A 24 4.87 -17.98 -33.32
N ASP A 25 4.24 -17.31 -32.36
CA ASP A 25 4.06 -17.96 -31.06
C ASP A 25 2.65 -17.76 -30.48
N THR A 26 1.73 -18.63 -30.89
CA THR A 26 0.39 -18.74 -30.30
C THR A 26 0.42 -19.32 -28.88
N SER A 27 1.60 -19.55 -28.28
CA SER A 27 1.76 -20.11 -26.94
C SER A 27 1.69 -19.07 -25.80
N ILE A 28 1.74 -17.77 -26.11
CA ILE A 28 1.70 -16.70 -25.10
C ILE A 28 0.25 -16.30 -24.83
N ALA A 29 -0.20 -16.47 -23.59
CA ALA A 29 -1.54 -16.08 -23.16
C ALA A 29 -1.84 -14.61 -23.46
N PHE A 30 -3.07 -14.35 -23.90
CA PHE A 30 -3.61 -13.05 -24.31
C PHE A 30 -2.98 -12.43 -25.59
N GLY A 31 -1.86 -12.95 -26.09
CA GLY A 31 -1.26 -12.58 -27.38
C GLY A 31 -1.22 -11.06 -27.64
N PRO A 32 -1.78 -10.55 -28.75
CA PRO A 32 -1.73 -9.13 -29.09
C PRO A 32 -2.49 -8.22 -28.12
N GLU A 33 -3.41 -8.76 -27.31
CA GLU A 33 -4.19 -7.97 -26.35
C GLU A 33 -3.29 -7.33 -25.29
N ARG A 34 -2.19 -7.98 -24.92
CA ARG A 34 -1.24 -7.43 -23.94
C ARG A 34 -0.68 -6.08 -24.38
N ALA A 35 -0.32 -5.94 -25.65
CA ALA A 35 0.19 -4.68 -26.19
C ALA A 35 -0.91 -3.60 -26.22
N ARG A 36 -2.14 -3.97 -26.59
CA ARG A 36 -3.29 -3.06 -26.56
C ARG A 36 -3.61 -2.59 -25.13
N TRP A 37 -3.67 -3.51 -24.18
CA TRP A 37 -3.87 -3.21 -22.76
C TRP A 37 -2.79 -2.31 -22.19
N PHE A 38 -1.52 -2.54 -22.56
CA PHE A 38 -0.44 -1.65 -22.17
C PHE A 38 -0.64 -0.23 -22.73
N CYS A 39 -1.05 -0.09 -23.99
CA CYS A 39 -1.36 1.22 -24.58
C CYS A 39 -2.49 1.92 -23.84
N ILE A 40 -3.59 1.22 -23.55
CA ILE A 40 -4.71 1.77 -22.76
C ILE A 40 -4.20 2.26 -21.39
N ALA A 41 -3.40 1.44 -20.69
CA ALA A 41 -2.80 1.85 -19.43
C ALA A 41 -2.01 3.17 -19.57
N GLN A 42 -1.21 3.33 -20.62
CA GLN A 42 -0.45 4.56 -20.86
C GLN A 42 -1.34 5.76 -21.21
N GLU A 43 -2.43 5.56 -21.95
CA GLU A 43 -3.38 6.62 -22.31
C GLU A 43 -4.08 7.22 -21.09
N VAL A 44 -4.48 6.35 -20.15
CA VAL A 44 -5.17 6.74 -18.90
C VAL A 44 -4.21 7.08 -17.75
N GLN A 45 -2.91 7.27 -18.02
CA GLN A 45 -1.97 7.72 -16.99
C GLN A 45 -2.39 9.07 -16.41
N PRO A 46 -2.56 9.18 -15.07
CA PRO A 46 -2.91 10.44 -14.46
C PRO A 46 -1.75 11.43 -14.58
N VAL A 47 -2.11 12.72 -14.58
CA VAL A 47 -1.15 13.80 -14.40
C VAL A 47 -0.96 13.99 -12.90
N LEU A 48 0.28 13.92 -12.42
CA LEU A 48 0.59 14.24 -11.03
C LEU A 48 0.38 15.74 -10.81
N GLN A 49 -0.50 16.06 -9.86
CA GLN A 49 -0.62 17.41 -9.32
C GLN A 49 0.65 17.75 -8.56
N GLN A 50 1.02 19.04 -8.59
CA GLN A 50 2.21 19.53 -7.92
C GLN A 50 1.81 20.65 -6.96
N THR A 51 2.27 20.54 -5.72
CA THR A 51 2.13 21.60 -4.72
C THR A 51 3.50 21.91 -4.11
N VAL A 52 3.70 23.16 -3.71
CA VAL A 52 4.91 23.57 -2.98
C VAL A 52 4.60 23.47 -1.50
N VAL A 53 5.42 22.73 -0.76
CA VAL A 53 5.34 22.61 0.70
C VAL A 53 6.65 23.12 1.28
N GLU A 54 6.55 23.98 2.28
CA GLU A 54 7.67 24.58 3.01
C GLU A 54 7.64 24.09 4.46
N PRO A 55 8.80 24.02 5.15
CA PRO A 55 8.84 23.65 6.55
C PRO A 55 8.11 24.68 7.42
N VAL A 56 7.53 24.23 8.52
CA VAL A 56 6.72 25.06 9.43
C VAL A 56 7.48 25.47 10.69
N GLY A 57 8.60 24.82 11.01
CA GLY A 57 9.42 25.19 12.16
C GLY A 57 10.56 24.23 12.45
N LEU A 58 11.34 24.57 13.47
CA LEU A 58 12.41 23.74 14.02
C LEU A 58 11.87 22.83 15.12
N VAL A 59 12.40 21.60 15.16
CA VAL A 59 12.10 20.64 16.21
C VAL A 59 13.38 20.00 16.75
N ARG A 60 13.28 19.43 17.95
CA ARG A 60 14.33 18.62 18.56
C ARG A 60 13.76 17.28 19.03
N PRO A 61 14.50 16.17 18.88
CA PRO A 61 14.05 14.88 19.35
C PRO A 61 14.22 14.79 20.86
N VAL A 62 13.19 14.29 21.55
CA VAL A 62 13.21 14.04 22.99
C VAL A 62 12.87 12.59 23.23
N ARG A 63 13.72 11.92 24.02
CA ARG A 63 13.50 10.53 24.42
C ARG A 63 12.32 10.47 25.38
N ASP A 64 11.34 9.64 25.04
CA ASP A 64 10.10 9.48 25.80
C ASP A 64 9.62 8.04 25.64
N SER A 65 9.64 7.26 26.72
CA SER A 65 9.25 5.85 26.69
C SER A 65 7.76 5.62 26.42
N SER A 66 6.92 6.66 26.53
CA SER A 66 5.50 6.59 26.18
C SER A 66 5.22 6.97 24.73
N ALA A 67 6.19 7.59 24.04
CA ALA A 67 6.08 7.93 22.63
C ALA A 67 6.34 6.71 21.75
N PHE A 68 5.72 6.69 20.58
CA PHE A 68 5.95 5.64 19.59
C PHE A 68 7.45 5.52 19.27
N GLN A 69 7.98 4.30 19.41
CA GLN A 69 9.40 4.00 19.21
C GLN A 69 10.37 4.79 20.10
N GLY A 70 9.89 5.32 21.22
CA GLY A 70 10.70 5.94 22.26
C GLY A 70 11.08 7.40 22.01
N TRP A 71 10.52 8.04 20.97
CA TRP A 71 10.90 9.40 20.57
C TRP A 71 9.71 10.25 20.19
N ARG A 72 9.70 11.50 20.65
CA ARG A 72 8.79 12.55 20.16
C ARG A 72 9.59 13.78 19.73
N MET A 73 8.99 14.59 18.88
CA MET A 73 9.56 15.87 18.46
C MET A 73 8.95 17.00 19.29
N GLU A 74 9.81 17.86 19.85
CA GLU A 74 9.39 19.09 20.53
C GLU A 74 9.73 20.32 19.67
N PRO A 75 8.86 21.35 19.64
CA PRO A 75 9.21 22.64 19.03
C PRO A 75 10.52 23.19 19.60
N ALA A 76 11.39 23.66 18.71
CA ALA A 76 12.72 24.19 19.04
C ALA A 76 12.99 25.59 18.46
N GLY A 77 12.05 26.13 17.67
CA GLY A 77 12.16 27.44 17.04
C GLY A 77 11.27 27.55 15.81
N ASP A 78 11.26 28.74 15.19
CA ASP A 78 10.57 28.98 13.92
C ASP A 78 11.53 28.96 12.72
N MET A 79 10.98 29.05 11.51
CA MET A 79 11.80 29.05 10.28
C MET A 79 12.57 30.36 10.07
N GLN A 80 12.14 31.48 10.63
CA GLN A 80 12.90 32.73 10.53
C GLN A 80 14.21 32.60 11.31
N GLN A 81 14.16 32.03 12.51
CA GLN A 81 15.35 31.72 13.30
C GLN A 81 16.32 30.78 12.58
N PHE A 82 15.79 29.83 11.79
CA PHE A 82 16.62 28.96 10.95
C PHE A 82 17.31 29.73 9.83
N TYR A 83 16.59 30.61 9.13
CA TYR A 83 17.15 31.39 8.01
C TYR A 83 18.09 32.51 8.47
N ASP A 84 17.92 33.02 9.69
CA ASP A 84 18.83 33.99 10.31
C ASP A 84 20.11 33.34 10.86
N MET A 85 20.19 32.00 10.89
CA MET A 85 21.35 31.29 11.44
C MET A 85 22.48 31.17 10.42
N THR A 86 23.64 31.72 10.79
CA THR A 86 24.88 31.53 10.02
C THR A 86 25.52 30.17 10.25
N TYR A 87 25.62 29.40 9.17
CA TYR A 87 26.28 28.10 9.13
C TYR A 87 27.78 28.25 8.88
N LYS A 88 28.56 27.52 9.68
CA LYS A 88 30.02 27.45 9.59
C LYS A 88 30.53 26.15 10.18
N ARG A 89 31.84 25.93 10.14
CA ARG A 89 32.46 24.76 10.78
C ARG A 89 32.05 24.67 12.24
N GLY A 90 31.50 23.52 12.64
CA GLY A 90 31.05 23.26 14.01
C GLY A 90 29.60 23.64 14.31
N THR A 91 28.83 24.16 13.33
CA THR A 91 27.39 24.33 13.49
C THR A 91 26.73 22.98 13.79
N PRO A 92 25.92 22.87 14.87
CA PRO A 92 25.26 21.62 15.24
C PRO A 92 24.21 21.21 14.20
N SER A 93 23.85 19.92 14.20
CA SER A 93 22.73 19.44 13.37
C SER A 93 21.42 20.06 13.82
N VAL A 94 20.53 20.33 12.87
CA VAL A 94 19.16 20.83 13.14
C VAL A 94 18.14 19.92 12.48
N ILE A 95 16.90 19.95 12.98
CA ILE A 95 15.78 19.21 12.40
C ILE A 95 14.66 20.22 12.10
N VAL A 96 14.16 20.17 10.87
CA VAL A 96 12.98 20.93 10.43
C VAL A 96 11.77 19.99 10.36
N ASP A 97 10.60 20.51 10.72
CA ASP A 97 9.30 19.84 10.58
C ASP A 97 8.51 20.46 9.42
N PHE A 98 7.98 19.64 8.51
CA PHE A 98 7.07 20.07 7.44
C PHE A 98 5.59 20.12 7.88
N GLY A 99 5.31 19.76 9.12
CA GLY A 99 3.99 19.81 9.77
C GLY A 99 3.06 18.66 9.39
N ARG A 100 3.37 17.94 8.31
CA ARG A 100 2.67 16.74 7.84
C ARG A 100 3.60 15.84 7.03
N HIS A 101 3.17 14.63 6.75
CA HIS A 101 3.81 13.77 5.76
C HIS A 101 3.72 14.39 4.35
N VAL A 102 4.80 14.28 3.56
CA VAL A 102 4.92 14.78 2.19
C VAL A 102 5.75 13.83 1.33
N THR A 103 5.25 13.53 0.13
CA THR A 103 5.95 12.80 -0.94
C THR A 103 6.32 13.75 -2.07
N GLY A 104 7.61 13.92 -2.37
CA GLY A 104 8.05 14.87 -3.39
C GLY A 104 9.56 15.02 -3.56
N TYR A 105 9.94 16.09 -4.27
CA TYR A 105 11.33 16.41 -4.57
C TYR A 105 11.79 17.59 -3.73
N PHE A 106 12.77 17.36 -2.86
CA PHE A 106 13.32 18.36 -1.95
C PHE A 106 14.31 19.29 -2.65
N SER A 107 14.31 20.56 -2.27
CA SER A 107 15.33 21.53 -2.65
C SER A 107 15.59 22.51 -1.53
N PHE A 108 16.82 22.99 -1.44
CA PHE A 108 17.22 24.02 -0.49
C PHE A 108 18.02 25.11 -1.21
N SER A 109 18.03 26.31 -0.65
CA SER A 109 18.79 27.45 -1.17
C SER A 109 19.79 27.95 -0.14
N LEU A 110 20.97 28.33 -0.63
CA LEU A 110 22.04 28.89 0.17
C LEU A 110 22.39 30.30 -0.33
N HIS A 111 22.82 31.14 0.60
CA HIS A 111 23.42 32.44 0.32
C HIS A 111 24.80 32.56 0.99
N THR A 112 25.73 33.25 0.35
CA THR A 112 27.03 33.59 0.94
C THR A 112 27.57 34.91 0.39
N ASP A 113 28.22 35.69 1.25
CA ASP A 113 28.95 36.91 0.86
C ASP A 113 30.44 36.64 0.56
N GLY A 114 30.88 35.38 0.70
CA GLY A 114 32.29 34.99 0.67
C GLY A 114 32.64 33.94 -0.38
N TRP A 115 33.94 33.75 -0.58
CA TRP A 115 34.47 32.69 -1.44
C TRP A 115 34.85 31.47 -0.59
N SER A 116 34.38 30.28 -0.97
CA SER A 116 34.84 29.03 -0.39
C SER A 116 35.98 28.44 -1.21
N ASP A 117 37.06 28.01 -0.55
CA ASP A 117 38.17 27.25 -1.16
C ASP A 117 37.93 25.72 -1.15
N ALA A 118 36.78 25.27 -0.63
CA ALA A 118 36.38 23.87 -0.58
C ALA A 118 34.86 23.68 -0.78
N PRO A 119 34.41 22.49 -1.25
CA PRO A 119 32.98 22.19 -1.33
C PRO A 119 32.29 22.20 0.04
N THR A 120 31.00 22.52 0.05
CA THR A 120 30.14 22.38 1.24
C THR A 120 29.39 21.06 1.17
N ARG A 121 29.55 20.21 2.17
CA ARG A 121 29.02 18.85 2.20
C ARG A 121 28.02 18.68 3.34
N PHE A 122 26.82 18.20 3.00
CA PHE A 122 25.73 17.97 3.94
C PHE A 122 25.33 16.49 3.97
N ARG A 123 24.77 16.06 5.09
CA ARG A 123 23.84 14.92 5.13
C ARG A 123 22.44 15.46 5.39
N PHE A 124 21.48 15.01 4.59
CA PHE A 124 20.05 15.20 4.82
C PHE A 124 19.44 13.84 5.14
N THR A 125 18.97 13.64 6.37
CA THR A 125 18.20 12.44 6.73
C THR A 125 16.72 12.79 6.75
N PHE A 126 15.94 12.10 5.94
CA PHE A 126 14.49 12.29 5.79
C PHE A 126 13.77 11.19 6.57
N GLY A 127 12.91 11.58 7.52
CA GLY A 127 12.15 10.64 8.35
C GLY A 127 10.65 10.90 8.28
N GLU A 128 9.87 9.83 8.13
CA GLU A 128 8.42 9.86 8.29
C GLU A 128 8.05 9.96 9.78
N VAL A 129 8.80 9.27 10.65
CA VAL A 129 8.64 9.28 12.11
C VAL A 129 9.93 9.70 12.83
N PRO A 130 9.85 10.19 14.09
CA PRO A 130 11.02 10.68 14.83
C PRO A 130 12.16 9.68 14.94
N ALA A 131 11.84 8.39 15.10
CA ALA A 131 12.82 7.35 15.34
C ALA A 131 13.74 7.08 14.14
N GLU A 132 13.34 7.46 12.92
CA GLU A 132 14.19 7.39 11.73
C GLU A 132 15.33 8.42 11.76
N LEU A 133 15.21 9.50 12.54
CA LEU A 133 16.25 10.53 12.67
C LEU A 133 17.20 10.31 13.85
N THR A 134 16.82 9.42 14.78
CA THR A 134 17.53 9.17 16.04
C THR A 134 18.17 7.80 16.12
N THR A 135 17.71 6.85 15.30
CA THR A 135 18.29 5.51 15.19
C THR A 135 19.43 5.53 14.17
N PRO A 136 20.67 5.14 14.54
CA PRO A 136 21.75 4.98 13.57
C PRO A 136 21.38 3.95 12.51
N PHE A 137 21.61 4.29 11.24
CA PHE A 137 21.36 3.38 10.12
C PHE A 137 22.49 2.37 9.90
N ASP A 138 23.68 2.62 10.47
CA ASP A 138 24.88 1.82 10.25
C ASP A 138 25.52 1.38 11.59
N PRO A 139 26.03 0.14 11.69
CA PRO A 139 25.96 -0.93 10.68
C PRO A 139 24.53 -1.40 10.43
N TYR A 140 24.15 -1.54 9.15
CA TYR A 140 22.76 -1.79 8.76
C TYR A 140 22.30 -3.24 9.06
N PRO A 141 21.25 -3.44 9.88
CA PRO A 141 20.83 -4.77 10.31
C PRO A 141 19.63 -5.33 9.52
N GLY A 142 19.00 -4.55 8.64
CA GLY A 142 17.73 -4.92 8.01
C GLY A 142 17.86 -5.96 6.89
N GLY A 143 16.78 -6.71 6.65
CA GLY A 143 16.69 -7.74 5.62
C GLY A 143 16.40 -7.19 4.21
N LEU A 144 15.83 -5.99 4.10
CA LEU A 144 15.68 -5.28 2.83
C LEU A 144 16.93 -4.46 2.51
N SER A 145 17.01 -3.85 1.32
CA SER A 145 18.16 -3.01 0.95
C SER A 145 18.26 -1.74 1.80
N ARG A 146 19.45 -1.45 2.33
CA ARG A 146 19.82 -0.17 2.96
C ARG A 146 19.52 1.06 2.11
N GLY A 147 19.48 0.90 0.78
CA GLY A 147 19.19 1.97 -0.17
C GLY A 147 17.79 2.58 -0.04
N TRP A 148 16.86 1.91 0.65
CA TRP A 148 15.55 2.47 0.93
C TRP A 148 15.56 3.58 1.98
N LEU A 149 16.53 3.55 2.91
CA LEU A 149 16.69 4.65 3.87
C LEU A 149 17.12 5.93 3.12
N GLN A 150 16.61 7.07 3.58
CA GLN A 150 16.73 8.35 2.89
C GLN A 150 17.70 9.25 3.65
N ASP A 151 19.01 9.02 3.52
CA ASP A 151 20.09 9.80 4.15
C ASP A 151 21.09 10.35 3.12
N GLU A 152 20.58 11.22 2.24
CA GLU A 152 21.33 11.75 1.09
C GLU A 152 22.52 12.58 1.53
N ILE A 153 23.67 12.34 0.90
CA ILE A 153 24.86 13.15 1.06
C ILE A 153 25.00 14.07 -0.15
N VAL A 154 24.85 15.36 0.07
CA VAL A 154 24.89 16.40 -0.98
C VAL A 154 26.20 17.17 -0.87
N THR A 155 26.90 17.35 -1.99
CA THR A 155 28.12 18.17 -2.07
C THR A 155 27.91 19.33 -3.03
N VAL A 156 27.89 20.54 -2.48
CA VAL A 156 27.78 21.78 -3.25
C VAL A 156 29.20 22.20 -3.63
N MET A 157 29.55 22.01 -4.90
CA MET A 157 30.92 22.23 -5.40
C MET A 157 31.33 23.69 -5.39
N THR A 158 30.41 24.58 -5.77
CA THR A 158 30.58 26.02 -5.73
C THR A 158 29.31 26.64 -5.15
N CYS A 159 29.48 27.52 -4.16
CA CYS A 159 28.40 28.32 -3.62
C CYS A 159 28.57 29.73 -4.20
N PRO A 160 27.93 30.07 -5.35
CA PRO A 160 27.81 31.46 -5.76
C PRO A 160 27.01 32.24 -4.71
N GLU A 161 26.93 33.56 -4.84
CA GLU A 161 26.19 34.44 -3.90
C GLU A 161 24.81 33.89 -3.56
N HIS A 162 24.11 33.29 -4.53
CA HIS A 162 22.87 32.55 -4.30
C HIS A 162 22.78 31.28 -5.16
N ILE A 163 22.41 30.15 -4.55
CA ILE A 163 22.18 28.88 -5.26
C ILE A 163 20.97 28.13 -4.70
N THR A 164 20.19 27.49 -5.58
CA THR A 164 19.19 26.49 -5.20
C THR A 164 19.66 25.12 -5.67
N VAL A 165 19.74 24.16 -4.74
CA VAL A 165 20.21 22.81 -4.98
C VAL A 165 19.03 21.84 -4.91
N PRO A 166 18.67 21.16 -6.02
CA PRO A 166 17.66 20.11 -6.01
C PRO A 166 18.25 18.78 -5.55
N ILE A 167 17.40 17.95 -4.93
CA ILE A 167 17.66 16.51 -4.73
C ILE A 167 16.76 15.74 -5.70
N ASP A 168 17.37 14.97 -6.61
CA ASP A 168 16.66 14.30 -7.71
C ASP A 168 15.81 13.11 -7.27
N ARG A 169 16.20 12.44 -6.17
CA ARG A 169 15.41 11.35 -5.60
C ARG A 169 14.11 11.90 -5.01
N ARG A 170 12.98 11.28 -5.38
CA ARG A 170 11.70 11.54 -4.72
C ARG A 170 11.75 10.94 -3.32
N MET A 171 11.44 11.74 -2.31
CA MET A 171 11.43 11.36 -0.90
C MET A 171 10.01 11.29 -0.38
N ALA A 172 9.81 10.53 0.69
CA ALA A 172 8.59 10.54 1.51
C ALA A 172 8.96 10.72 2.98
N PHE A 173 8.49 11.80 3.61
CA PHE A 173 8.92 12.19 4.95
C PHE A 173 8.02 13.26 5.57
N ARG A 174 8.23 13.55 6.86
CA ARG A 174 7.75 14.76 7.54
C ARG A 174 8.91 15.61 8.06
N TYR A 175 9.95 14.97 8.58
CA TYR A 175 11.08 15.62 9.21
C TYR A 175 12.34 15.53 8.35
N VAL A 176 13.18 16.57 8.39
CA VAL A 176 14.50 16.56 7.76
C VAL A 176 15.57 16.95 8.77
N LYS A 177 16.49 16.05 9.06
CA LYS A 177 17.71 16.34 9.82
C LYS A 177 18.80 16.79 8.87
N ILE A 178 19.45 17.90 9.21
CA ILE A 178 20.49 18.54 8.40
C ILE A 178 21.80 18.50 9.20
N GLU A 179 22.82 17.87 8.63
CA GLU A 179 24.16 17.78 9.23
C GLU A 179 25.19 18.38 8.27
N LEU A 180 26.00 19.32 8.77
CA LEU A 180 27.12 19.87 8.03
C LEU A 180 28.35 18.97 8.20
N LEU A 181 28.67 18.19 7.16
CA LEU A 181 29.76 17.21 7.18
C LEU A 181 31.12 17.81 6.83
N GLY A 182 31.14 18.84 5.98
CA GLY A 182 32.37 19.42 5.48
C GLY A 182 32.16 20.84 4.99
N VAL A 183 33.04 21.74 5.42
CA VAL A 183 33.07 23.14 4.99
C VAL A 183 34.47 23.71 5.22
N SER A 184 34.86 24.69 4.40
CA SER A 184 36.08 25.45 4.64
C SER A 184 36.05 26.13 6.03
N GLY A 185 37.23 26.32 6.63
CA GLY A 185 37.34 26.85 7.99
C GLY A 185 36.93 28.32 8.13
N SER A 186 37.11 29.10 7.07
CA SER A 186 36.77 30.51 7.00
C SER A 186 35.42 30.79 6.34
N PHE A 187 34.82 29.78 5.69
CA PHE A 187 33.59 29.95 4.93
C PHE A 187 32.35 29.91 5.81
N GLN A 188 31.41 30.81 5.52
CA GLN A 188 30.12 30.93 6.19
C GLN A 188 29.04 31.14 5.14
N PHE A 189 27.84 30.65 5.42
CA PHE A 189 26.68 30.75 4.54
C PHE A 189 25.41 30.67 5.37
N ASP A 190 24.30 31.09 4.78
CA ASP A 190 22.98 30.97 5.39
C ASP A 190 22.08 30.14 4.47
N PHE A 191 21.07 29.48 5.03
CA PHE A 191 19.98 28.94 4.22
C PHE A 191 19.00 30.08 3.93
N THR A 192 18.53 30.17 2.69
CA THR A 192 17.57 31.21 2.27
C THR A 192 16.26 30.65 1.74
N GLY A 193 16.13 29.33 1.67
CA GLY A 193 14.89 28.70 1.29
C GLY A 193 14.95 27.19 1.40
N MET A 194 13.80 26.58 1.66
CA MET A 194 13.66 25.14 1.72
C MET A 194 12.25 24.76 1.32
N ARG A 195 12.12 23.84 0.37
CA ARG A 195 10.80 23.45 -0.16
C ARG A 195 10.82 22.05 -0.75
N VAL A 196 9.63 21.46 -0.77
CA VAL A 196 9.32 20.22 -1.47
C VAL A 196 8.35 20.52 -2.59
N ARG A 197 8.67 20.08 -3.80
CA ARG A 197 7.67 19.92 -4.86
C ARG A 197 6.95 18.59 -4.62
N ALA A 198 5.86 18.65 -3.86
CA ALA A 198 5.04 17.49 -3.52
C ALA A 198 4.22 17.04 -4.73
N VAL A 199 4.05 15.73 -4.89
CA VAL A 199 3.39 15.13 -6.07
C VAL A 199 2.36 14.07 -5.66
N SER A 200 1.20 14.08 -6.32
CA SER A 200 0.14 13.07 -6.15
C SER A 200 -0.81 13.07 -7.34
N SER A 201 -1.43 11.94 -7.66
CA SER A 201 -2.56 11.84 -8.60
C SER A 201 -3.92 11.88 -7.91
N ALA A 202 -3.97 11.89 -6.57
CA ALA A 202 -5.19 12.11 -5.82
C ALA A 202 -5.76 13.48 -6.18
N SER A 203 -7.05 13.50 -6.53
CA SER A 203 -7.74 14.70 -6.98
C SER A 203 -9.21 14.62 -6.63
N GLY A 204 -9.86 15.77 -6.56
CA GLY A 204 -11.24 15.88 -6.09
C GLY A 204 -11.33 16.15 -4.58
N THR A 205 -12.55 16.41 -4.12
CA THR A 205 -12.84 16.70 -2.71
C THR A 205 -13.46 15.45 -2.08
N PRO A 206 -12.83 14.88 -1.02
CA PRO A 206 -13.43 13.79 -0.26
C PRO A 206 -14.81 14.16 0.28
N MET A 207 -15.67 13.16 0.48
CA MET A 207 -17.00 13.37 1.02
C MET A 207 -16.93 13.94 2.46
N GLU A 208 -17.78 14.92 2.75
CA GLU A 208 -17.94 15.43 4.11
C GLU A 208 -18.62 14.38 4.99
N LEU A 209 -18.07 14.16 6.19
CA LEU A 209 -18.66 13.30 7.21
C LEU A 209 -19.84 14.02 7.89
N ALA A 210 -20.82 13.26 8.37
CA ALA A 210 -21.98 13.81 9.06
C ALA A 210 -21.57 14.72 10.24
N ALA A 211 -22.35 15.77 10.55
CA ALA A 211 -22.02 16.72 11.60
C ALA A 211 -21.86 16.09 13.00
N GLY A 212 -22.52 14.96 13.26
CA GLY A 212 -22.43 14.21 14.52
C GLY A 212 -21.27 13.21 14.63
N THR A 213 -20.46 13.02 13.58
CA THR A 213 -19.39 12.01 13.58
C THR A 213 -18.41 12.22 14.73
N PRO A 214 -18.11 11.17 15.52
CA PRO A 214 -17.15 11.24 16.61
C PRO A 214 -15.78 11.74 16.17
N GLU A 215 -15.13 12.56 16.99
CA GLU A 215 -13.86 13.21 16.63
C GLU A 215 -12.75 12.20 16.27
N MET A 216 -12.65 11.09 16.99
CA MET A 216 -11.68 10.05 16.67
C MET A 216 -11.92 9.45 15.27
N ILE A 217 -13.17 9.27 14.86
CA ILE A 217 -13.52 8.77 13.52
C ILE A 217 -13.15 9.81 12.45
N ARG A 218 -13.38 11.11 12.72
CA ARG A 218 -12.93 12.18 11.80
C ARG A 218 -11.42 12.16 11.61
N ARG A 219 -10.67 12.03 12.69
CA ARG A 219 -9.19 11.95 12.67
C ARG A 219 -8.70 10.71 11.92
N ILE A 220 -9.29 9.54 12.19
CA ILE A 220 -8.97 8.30 11.47
C ILE A 220 -9.24 8.46 9.97
N ASN A 221 -10.39 9.04 9.58
CA ASN A 221 -10.70 9.29 8.18
C ASN A 221 -9.70 10.27 7.53
N ALA A 222 -9.32 11.35 8.23
CA ALA A 222 -8.36 12.33 7.73
C ALA A 222 -6.97 11.72 7.49
N VAL A 223 -6.46 10.93 8.45
CA VAL A 223 -5.17 10.21 8.32
C VAL A 223 -5.23 9.19 7.19
N GLY A 224 -6.35 8.47 7.06
CA GLY A 224 -6.57 7.53 5.95
C GLY A 224 -6.58 8.22 4.58
N LEU A 225 -7.23 9.38 4.46
CA LEU A 225 -7.24 10.18 3.24
C LEU A 225 -5.85 10.70 2.88
N ALA A 226 -5.07 11.14 3.88
CA ALA A 226 -3.68 11.54 3.69
C ALA A 226 -2.82 10.36 3.19
N THR A 227 -2.97 9.20 3.81
CA THR A 227 -2.26 7.97 3.41
C THR A 227 -2.54 7.59 1.96
N LEU A 228 -3.83 7.54 1.59
CA LEU A 228 -4.24 7.25 0.22
C LEU A 228 -3.70 8.31 -0.76
N GLY A 229 -3.79 9.59 -0.39
CA GLY A 229 -3.31 10.69 -1.23
C GLY A 229 -1.83 10.63 -1.54
N GLU A 230 -0.99 10.29 -0.56
CA GLU A 230 0.46 10.18 -0.72
C GLU A 230 0.85 8.94 -1.55
N CYS A 231 0.10 7.83 -1.43
CA CYS A 231 0.29 6.59 -2.20
C CYS A 231 -0.25 6.63 -3.64
N MET A 232 -1.22 7.51 -3.94
CA MET A 232 -1.74 7.72 -5.29
C MET A 232 -0.76 8.50 -6.17
N GLN A 233 -0.04 7.79 -7.03
CA GLN A 233 1.00 8.34 -7.91
C GLN A 233 0.69 8.01 -9.38
N THR A 234 1.68 7.67 -10.20
CA THR A 234 1.46 7.18 -11.57
C THR A 234 0.77 5.81 -11.60
N VAL A 235 0.85 5.10 -10.49
CA VAL A 235 0.09 3.90 -10.12
C VAL A 235 -0.37 4.08 -8.66
N TYR A 236 -1.12 3.12 -8.14
CA TYR A 236 -1.21 2.94 -6.70
C TYR A 236 0.11 2.34 -6.21
N GLU A 237 0.85 3.09 -5.41
CA GLU A 237 2.07 2.61 -4.76
C GLU A 237 1.73 2.10 -3.36
N ASP A 238 2.24 0.93 -3.00
CA ASP A 238 2.14 0.37 -1.64
C ASP A 238 2.59 1.38 -0.57
N GLY A 239 3.77 1.98 -0.76
CA GLY A 239 4.27 3.05 0.08
C GLY A 239 5.25 3.96 -0.67
N PRO A 240 5.21 5.29 -0.45
CA PRO A 240 5.96 6.25 -1.25
C PRO A 240 7.45 6.35 -0.86
N LYS A 241 7.81 5.95 0.38
CA LYS A 241 9.21 5.73 0.81
C LYS A 241 9.76 4.43 0.27
N ARG A 242 8.92 3.39 0.34
CA ARG A 242 9.20 2.01 -0.05
C ARG A 242 7.85 1.24 -0.14
N ASP A 243 7.62 0.36 -1.12
CA ASP A 243 8.50 -0.03 -2.22
C ASP A 243 8.35 0.82 -3.50
N LEU A 244 7.49 1.85 -3.48
CA LEU A 244 7.14 2.70 -4.63
C LEU A 244 6.53 1.87 -5.77
N ARG A 245 5.71 0.86 -5.43
CA ARG A 245 5.36 -0.18 -6.40
C ARG A 245 3.90 -0.58 -6.34
N LEU A 246 3.38 -0.94 -7.51
CA LEU A 246 2.05 -1.51 -7.66
C LEU A 246 2.05 -2.98 -7.19
N TRP A 247 1.31 -3.26 -6.14
CA TRP A 247 1.02 -4.59 -5.62
C TRP A 247 -0.48 -4.87 -5.69
N ILE A 248 -0.91 -6.10 -6.02
CA ILE A 248 -2.35 -6.38 -6.23
C ILE A 248 -3.15 -6.31 -4.91
N GLY A 249 -2.59 -6.80 -3.80
CA GLY A 249 -3.25 -6.73 -2.49
C GLY A 249 -3.54 -5.29 -2.09
N ASP A 250 -2.54 -4.42 -2.20
CA ASP A 250 -2.61 -2.98 -1.95
C ASP A 250 -3.58 -2.30 -2.92
N LEU A 251 -3.44 -2.54 -4.23
CA LEU A 251 -4.34 -2.04 -5.27
C LEU A 251 -5.81 -2.27 -4.93
N TYR A 252 -6.16 -3.48 -4.48
CA TYR A 252 -7.55 -3.79 -4.15
C TYR A 252 -8.06 -2.89 -3.03
N LEU A 253 -7.31 -2.76 -1.94
CA LEU A 253 -7.71 -1.96 -0.77
C LEU A 253 -7.69 -0.45 -1.06
N GLU A 254 -6.70 0.02 -1.80
CA GLU A 254 -6.63 1.41 -2.26
C GLU A 254 -7.78 1.76 -3.21
N ALA A 255 -8.13 0.86 -4.13
CA ALA A 255 -9.26 1.06 -5.04
C ALA A 255 -10.59 1.15 -4.29
N LEU A 256 -10.78 0.37 -3.21
CA LEU A 256 -11.95 0.48 -2.33
C LEU A 256 -12.00 1.84 -1.65
N ALA A 257 -10.90 2.27 -1.01
CA ALA A 257 -10.81 3.56 -0.34
C ALA A 257 -11.02 4.73 -1.32
N ASN A 258 -10.39 4.68 -2.50
CA ASN A 258 -10.56 5.67 -3.56
C ASN A 258 -12.01 5.75 -4.05
N SER A 259 -12.70 4.62 -4.22
CA SER A 259 -14.10 4.59 -4.69
C SER A 259 -15.07 5.30 -3.74
N TYR A 260 -14.72 5.44 -2.46
CA TYR A 260 -15.49 6.16 -1.44
C TYR A 260 -14.85 7.49 -1.00
N SER A 261 -13.83 7.97 -1.71
CA SER A 261 -13.16 9.25 -1.44
C SER A 261 -12.94 10.07 -2.71
N PHE A 262 -11.74 10.00 -3.32
CA PHE A 262 -11.33 10.80 -4.47
C PHE A 262 -12.02 10.38 -5.78
N LYS A 263 -12.49 9.14 -5.87
CA LYS A 263 -13.20 8.57 -7.04
C LYS A 263 -12.41 8.71 -8.35
N ASN A 264 -11.07 8.67 -8.26
CA ASN A 264 -10.21 8.63 -9.44
C ASN A 264 -10.18 7.20 -10.01
N HIS A 265 -11.25 6.81 -10.71
CA HIS A 265 -11.38 5.46 -11.25
C HIS A 265 -10.39 5.18 -12.39
N ASP A 266 -9.90 6.20 -13.09
CA ASP A 266 -8.91 6.06 -14.16
C ASP A 266 -7.58 5.49 -13.64
N LEU A 267 -7.17 5.83 -12.41
CA LEU A 267 -6.00 5.23 -11.78
C LEU A 267 -6.20 3.72 -11.53
N THR A 268 -7.37 3.32 -11.02
CA THR A 268 -7.71 1.90 -10.85
C THR A 268 -7.71 1.16 -12.18
N LYS A 269 -8.34 1.75 -13.21
CA LYS A 269 -8.34 1.23 -14.59
C LYS A 269 -6.91 1.01 -15.09
N ARG A 270 -6.05 2.02 -14.96
CA ARG A 270 -4.64 1.94 -15.35
C ARG A 270 -3.94 0.75 -14.70
N CYS A 271 -4.03 0.63 -13.37
CA CYS A 271 -3.36 -0.43 -12.63
C CYS A 271 -3.84 -1.82 -13.05
N LEU A 272 -5.16 -2.00 -13.26
CA LEU A 272 -5.72 -3.27 -13.75
C LEU A 272 -5.21 -3.64 -15.14
N TYR A 273 -5.12 -2.69 -16.06
CA TYR A 273 -4.56 -2.92 -17.40
C TYR A 273 -3.05 -3.18 -17.38
N LEU A 274 -2.28 -2.48 -16.52
CA LEU A 274 -0.84 -2.71 -16.37
C LEU A 274 -0.56 -4.16 -15.95
N LEU A 275 -1.21 -4.63 -14.88
CA LEU A 275 -1.07 -6.00 -14.38
C LEU A 275 -1.47 -7.04 -15.44
N ALA A 276 -2.56 -6.82 -16.17
CA ALA A 276 -2.99 -7.69 -17.27
C ALA A 276 -1.97 -7.73 -18.42
N SER A 277 -1.48 -6.57 -18.84
CA SER A 277 -0.51 -6.46 -19.93
C SER A 277 0.84 -7.11 -19.62
N LEU A 278 1.18 -7.18 -18.33
CA LEU A 278 2.44 -7.72 -17.82
C LEU A 278 2.31 -9.15 -17.28
N ALA A 279 1.14 -9.81 -17.39
CA ALA A 279 0.98 -11.20 -17.03
C ALA A 279 2.07 -12.10 -17.66
N ASP A 280 2.39 -13.22 -17.03
CA ASP A 280 3.41 -14.13 -17.58
C ASP A 280 2.96 -14.77 -18.91
N SER A 281 3.80 -15.62 -19.51
CA SER A 281 3.45 -16.30 -20.76
C SER A 281 2.25 -17.25 -20.61
N THR A 282 1.93 -17.70 -19.40
CA THR A 282 0.77 -18.54 -19.09
C THR A 282 -0.47 -17.72 -18.77
N GLY A 283 -0.37 -16.40 -18.69
CA GLY A 283 -1.45 -15.48 -18.35
C GLY A 283 -1.71 -15.36 -16.86
N TRP A 284 -0.79 -15.85 -16.02
CA TRP A 284 -0.82 -15.64 -14.58
C TRP A 284 -0.32 -14.23 -14.27
N VAL A 285 -1.13 -13.42 -13.59
CA VAL A 285 -0.69 -12.09 -13.15
C VAL A 285 0.37 -12.22 -12.06
N SER A 286 1.34 -11.32 -12.09
CA SER A 286 2.36 -11.22 -11.04
C SER A 286 1.82 -10.41 -9.86
N ALA A 287 2.25 -10.72 -8.64
CA ALA A 287 1.85 -9.98 -7.43
C ALA A 287 2.18 -8.49 -7.52
N THR A 288 3.23 -8.14 -8.30
CA THR A 288 3.73 -6.79 -8.44
C THR A 288 4.41 -6.54 -9.78
N VAL A 289 4.45 -5.27 -10.19
CA VAL A 289 5.12 -4.82 -11.42
C VAL A 289 6.02 -3.63 -11.15
N TYR A 290 7.18 -3.59 -11.80
CA TYR A 290 8.06 -2.43 -11.84
C TYR A 290 7.60 -1.45 -12.90
N GLU A 291 7.64 -0.15 -12.58
CA GLU A 291 7.47 0.93 -13.55
C GLU A 291 8.79 1.30 -14.24
N ARG A 292 9.91 1.28 -13.50
CA ARG A 292 11.19 1.86 -13.89
C ARG A 292 12.35 0.85 -13.83
N PRO A 293 13.38 1.00 -14.68
CA PRO A 293 13.43 1.91 -15.84
C PRO A 293 12.51 1.46 -16.99
N GLU A 294 11.96 0.25 -16.89
CA GLU A 294 11.05 -0.34 -17.84
C GLU A 294 9.92 -1.08 -17.10
N TRP A 295 8.77 -1.19 -17.75
CA TRP A 295 7.64 -1.94 -17.23
C TRP A 295 7.90 -3.44 -17.32
N LYS A 296 7.95 -4.12 -16.17
CA LYS A 296 8.14 -5.58 -16.13
C LYS A 296 7.67 -6.20 -14.81
N ILE A 297 7.46 -7.52 -14.82
CA ILE A 297 7.30 -8.29 -13.60
C ILE A 297 8.64 -8.42 -12.87
N GLN A 298 8.59 -8.68 -11.56
CA GLN A 298 9.81 -8.85 -10.76
C GLN A 298 10.60 -10.15 -11.08
N GLY A 299 10.00 -11.09 -11.83
CA GLY A 299 10.63 -12.34 -12.28
C GLY A 299 10.19 -13.57 -11.49
N LYS A 300 11.13 -14.47 -11.16
CA LYS A 300 10.83 -15.72 -10.43
C LYS A 300 10.33 -15.42 -9.01
N GLY A 301 9.37 -16.21 -8.54
CA GLY A 301 8.82 -16.09 -7.18
C GLY A 301 7.81 -14.96 -7.00
N THR A 302 7.37 -14.33 -8.08
CA THR A 302 6.46 -13.17 -8.01
C THR A 302 4.98 -13.53 -8.03
N HIS A 303 4.64 -14.80 -8.23
CA HIS A 303 3.26 -15.24 -8.22
C HIS A 303 2.81 -15.52 -6.80
N CYS A 304 1.79 -14.77 -6.41
CA CYS A 304 1.12 -14.87 -5.13
C CYS A 304 -0.34 -15.24 -5.42
N MET A 305 -0.79 -16.41 -4.96
CA MET A 305 -2.11 -16.92 -5.33
C MET A 305 -3.22 -16.03 -4.78
N ASP A 306 -3.09 -15.58 -3.53
CA ASP A 306 -4.06 -14.67 -2.92
C ASP A 306 -4.17 -13.37 -3.71
N TYR A 307 -3.06 -12.78 -4.13
CA TYR A 307 -3.06 -11.55 -4.91
C TYR A 307 -3.61 -11.76 -6.32
N SER A 308 -3.30 -12.90 -6.95
CA SER A 308 -3.80 -13.23 -8.29
C SER A 308 -5.33 -13.38 -8.29
N LEU A 309 -5.88 -13.98 -7.25
CA LEU A 309 -7.32 -14.09 -7.06
C LEU A 309 -7.98 -12.73 -6.77
N LEU A 310 -7.33 -11.88 -5.95
CA LEU A 310 -7.80 -10.53 -5.66
C LEU A 310 -7.82 -9.61 -6.88
N TYR A 311 -7.07 -9.89 -7.94
CA TYR A 311 -7.20 -9.18 -9.22
C TYR A 311 -8.64 -9.23 -9.76
N GLY A 312 -9.26 -10.42 -9.71
CA GLY A 312 -10.65 -10.60 -10.15
C GLY A 312 -11.65 -9.86 -9.27
N VAL A 313 -11.40 -9.84 -7.96
CA VAL A 313 -12.20 -9.09 -6.98
C VAL A 313 -12.09 -7.58 -7.23
N ALA A 314 -10.87 -7.08 -7.43
CA ALA A 314 -10.62 -5.67 -7.74
C ALA A 314 -11.29 -5.24 -9.05
N LEU A 315 -11.28 -6.08 -10.10
CA LEU A 315 -12.00 -5.79 -11.34
C LEU A 315 -13.52 -5.78 -11.14
N ALA A 316 -14.06 -6.73 -10.35
CA ALA A 316 -15.48 -6.77 -10.03
C ALA A 316 -15.93 -5.48 -9.33
N ASP A 317 -15.18 -5.03 -8.33
CA ASP A 317 -15.49 -3.81 -7.59
C ASP A 317 -15.26 -2.55 -8.42
N TYR A 318 -14.22 -2.52 -9.27
CA TYR A 318 -14.04 -1.45 -10.24
C TYR A 318 -15.26 -1.29 -11.14
N VAL A 319 -15.77 -2.38 -11.74
CA VAL A 319 -16.95 -2.33 -12.62
C VAL A 319 -18.18 -1.89 -11.83
N LYS A 320 -18.34 -2.40 -10.60
CA LYS A 320 -19.47 -2.04 -9.73
C LYS A 320 -19.49 -0.55 -9.38
N TYR A 321 -18.34 0.04 -9.04
CA TYR A 321 -18.28 1.43 -8.58
C TYR A 321 -18.14 2.45 -9.71
N SER A 322 -17.45 2.12 -10.80
CA SER A 322 -17.27 3.01 -11.95
C SER A 322 -18.38 2.89 -13.00
N GLY A 323 -19.05 1.74 -13.10
CA GLY A 323 -19.97 1.43 -14.19
C GLY A 323 -19.29 1.05 -15.52
N ASP A 324 -17.95 1.02 -15.59
CA ASP A 324 -17.19 0.75 -16.81
C ASP A 324 -17.18 -0.75 -17.18
N THR A 325 -18.31 -1.22 -17.69
CA THR A 325 -18.47 -2.59 -18.19
C THR A 325 -17.61 -2.86 -19.44
N ALA A 326 -17.13 -1.84 -20.16
CA ALA A 326 -16.27 -2.03 -21.31
C ALA A 326 -14.89 -2.55 -20.87
N THR A 327 -14.27 -1.90 -19.88
CA THR A 327 -13.04 -2.43 -19.26
C THR A 327 -13.27 -3.77 -18.56
N GLY A 328 -14.43 -3.95 -17.92
CA GLY A 328 -14.81 -5.25 -17.35
C GLY A 328 -14.78 -6.38 -18.37
N ARG A 329 -15.41 -6.20 -19.54
CA ARG A 329 -15.39 -7.20 -20.64
C ARG A 329 -13.99 -7.38 -21.21
N ASP A 330 -13.23 -6.30 -21.33
CA ASP A 330 -11.89 -6.31 -21.90
C ASP A 330 -10.91 -7.16 -21.06
N LEU A 331 -10.97 -7.03 -19.74
CA LEU A 331 -10.11 -7.73 -18.79
C LEU A 331 -10.70 -9.05 -18.27
N TRP A 332 -11.93 -9.39 -18.66
CA TRP A 332 -12.60 -10.64 -18.27
C TRP A 332 -11.78 -11.92 -18.56
N PRO A 333 -11.07 -12.06 -19.71
CA PRO A 333 -10.21 -13.22 -19.95
C PRO A 333 -9.12 -13.41 -18.90
N VAL A 334 -8.60 -12.32 -18.32
CA VAL A 334 -7.56 -12.37 -17.29
C VAL A 334 -8.11 -12.96 -16.00
N VAL A 335 -9.33 -12.57 -15.60
CA VAL A 335 -10.00 -13.10 -14.40
C VAL A 335 -10.27 -14.59 -14.52
N LYS A 336 -10.83 -15.04 -15.65
CA LYS A 336 -11.03 -16.48 -15.91
C LYS A 336 -9.72 -17.25 -15.77
N ARG A 337 -8.64 -16.70 -16.33
CA ARG A 337 -7.33 -17.34 -16.26
C ARG A 337 -6.80 -17.47 -14.82
N GLN A 338 -7.01 -16.49 -13.95
CA GLN A 338 -6.57 -16.58 -12.56
C GLN A 338 -7.34 -17.68 -11.80
N VAL A 339 -8.65 -17.82 -12.07
CA VAL A 339 -9.46 -18.90 -11.50
C VAL A 339 -9.02 -20.27 -12.05
N GLU A 340 -8.72 -20.38 -13.34
CA GLU A 340 -8.17 -21.61 -13.94
C GLU A 340 -6.86 -22.03 -13.26
N VAL A 341 -5.93 -21.10 -13.07
CA VAL A 341 -4.66 -21.36 -12.38
C VAL A 341 -4.90 -21.77 -10.93
N ALA A 342 -5.80 -21.12 -10.21
CA ALA A 342 -6.13 -21.49 -8.84
C ALA A 342 -6.76 -22.89 -8.73
N ARG A 343 -7.51 -23.34 -9.75
CA ARG A 343 -8.07 -24.70 -9.80
C ARG A 343 -7.00 -25.78 -9.90
N GLU A 344 -5.81 -25.47 -10.43
CA GLU A 344 -4.67 -26.41 -10.43
C GLU A 344 -4.18 -26.72 -9.01
N ALA A 345 -4.50 -25.85 -8.04
CA ALA A 345 -4.18 -26.05 -6.63
C ALA A 345 -5.25 -26.85 -5.86
N LEU A 346 -6.34 -27.31 -6.50
CA LEU A 346 -7.40 -28.04 -5.83
C LEU A 346 -7.20 -29.55 -5.93
N ASP A 347 -7.33 -30.23 -4.79
CA ASP A 347 -7.39 -31.68 -4.74
C ASP A 347 -8.75 -32.23 -5.26
N PRO A 348 -8.89 -33.57 -5.42
CA PRO A 348 -10.16 -34.18 -5.84
C PRO A 348 -11.34 -33.95 -4.89
N ALA A 349 -11.12 -33.62 -3.61
CA ALA A 349 -12.18 -33.25 -2.67
C ALA A 349 -12.62 -31.79 -2.85
N GLY A 350 -11.77 -30.94 -3.41
CA GLY A 350 -11.99 -29.51 -3.58
C GLY A 350 -11.37 -28.68 -2.44
N ILE A 351 -10.34 -29.21 -1.79
CA ILE A 351 -9.48 -28.50 -0.84
C ILE A 351 -8.26 -27.95 -1.58
N TYR A 352 -7.91 -26.70 -1.28
CA TYR A 352 -6.69 -26.08 -1.76
C TYR A 352 -5.47 -26.74 -1.12
N ASP A 353 -4.55 -27.22 -1.95
CA ASP A 353 -3.26 -27.77 -1.57
C ASP A 353 -2.15 -27.00 -2.31
N ASN A 354 -1.38 -26.23 -1.55
CA ASN A 354 -0.28 -25.45 -2.11
C ASN A 354 0.83 -26.33 -2.71
N ALA A 355 0.90 -27.62 -2.39
CA ALA A 355 1.85 -28.54 -3.01
C ALA A 355 1.50 -28.86 -4.48
N LEU A 356 0.21 -28.82 -4.85
CA LEU A 356 -0.24 -29.06 -6.24
C LEU A 356 0.12 -27.92 -7.18
N LYS A 357 0.06 -26.68 -6.67
CA LYS A 357 0.49 -25.47 -7.38
C LYS A 357 1.22 -24.53 -6.42
N PRO A 358 2.53 -24.73 -6.20
CA PRO A 358 3.31 -23.92 -5.27
C PRO A 358 3.31 -22.44 -5.66
N SER A 359 2.96 -21.60 -4.69
CA SER A 359 2.96 -20.15 -4.81
C SER A 359 3.21 -19.50 -3.45
N TRP A 360 3.53 -18.21 -3.47
CA TRP A 360 3.55 -17.42 -2.25
C TRP A 360 2.12 -17.14 -1.77
N LEU A 361 1.91 -17.22 -0.46
CA LEU A 361 0.65 -16.87 0.20
C LEU A 361 0.93 -15.77 1.24
N VAL A 362 0.51 -14.53 0.98
CA VAL A 362 0.82 -13.40 1.88
C VAL A 362 -0.06 -13.48 3.12
N PHE A 363 -1.36 -13.20 2.94
CA PHE A 363 -2.40 -13.00 3.97
C PHE A 363 -2.10 -11.97 5.06
N ASP A 364 -0.93 -12.02 5.68
CA ASP A 364 -0.54 -11.20 6.82
C ASP A 364 0.97 -11.29 7.09
N TRP A 365 1.52 -10.29 7.78
CA TRP A 365 2.88 -10.31 8.33
C TRP A 365 2.93 -11.10 9.65
N LYS A 366 2.55 -12.38 9.56
CA LYS A 366 2.51 -13.31 10.69
C LYS A 366 3.13 -14.65 10.27
N SER A 367 4.29 -14.96 10.82
CA SER A 367 5.11 -16.12 10.42
C SER A 367 4.53 -17.45 10.91
N ASP A 368 3.88 -17.44 12.07
CA ASP A 368 3.21 -18.56 12.72
C ASP A 368 1.78 -18.81 12.19
N LEU A 369 1.28 -18.01 11.24
CA LEU A 369 -0.03 -18.23 10.64
C LEU A 369 -0.03 -19.48 9.73
N ASN A 370 -0.84 -20.48 10.06
CA ASN A 370 -1.23 -21.50 9.10
C ASN A 370 -2.28 -20.93 8.13
N ARG A 371 -2.06 -21.12 6.83
CA ARG A 371 -2.80 -20.43 5.75
C ARG A 371 -3.85 -21.30 5.06
N ASP A 372 -3.98 -22.58 5.41
CA ASP A 372 -4.77 -23.56 4.65
C ASP A 372 -6.27 -23.21 4.60
N ALA A 373 -6.87 -22.93 5.76
CA ALA A 373 -8.26 -22.49 5.84
C ALA A 373 -8.45 -21.11 5.17
N SER A 374 -7.49 -20.20 5.36
CA SER A 374 -7.55 -18.85 4.81
C SER A 374 -7.53 -18.84 3.28
N ILE A 375 -6.65 -19.62 2.64
CA ILE A 375 -6.59 -19.72 1.17
C ILE A 375 -7.80 -20.44 0.58
N GLN A 376 -8.33 -21.47 1.26
CA GLN A 376 -9.58 -22.11 0.85
C GLN A 376 -10.76 -21.11 0.85
N GLY A 377 -10.86 -20.30 1.92
CA GLY A 377 -11.87 -19.27 2.05
C GLY A 377 -11.69 -18.17 0.99
N LEU A 378 -10.48 -17.61 0.86
CA LEU A 378 -10.19 -16.58 -0.14
C LEU A 378 -10.47 -17.06 -1.57
N MET A 379 -10.06 -18.27 -1.94
CA MET A 379 -10.34 -18.82 -3.28
C MET A 379 -11.85 -18.89 -3.54
N THR A 380 -12.61 -19.38 -2.56
CA THR A 380 -14.07 -19.43 -2.67
C THR A 380 -14.68 -18.04 -2.81
N PHE A 381 -14.24 -17.09 -1.97
CA PHE A 381 -14.66 -15.68 -2.03
C PHE A 381 -14.36 -15.07 -3.41
N ALA A 382 -13.13 -15.21 -3.91
CA ALA A 382 -12.70 -14.61 -5.16
C ALA A 382 -13.44 -15.20 -6.37
N VAL A 383 -13.72 -16.51 -6.39
CA VAL A 383 -14.52 -17.14 -7.45
C VAL A 383 -15.97 -16.66 -7.42
N ASP A 384 -16.58 -16.55 -6.23
CA ASP A 384 -17.94 -16.01 -6.11
C ASP A 384 -18.00 -14.55 -6.57
N ARG A 385 -17.07 -13.68 -6.12
CA ARG A 385 -16.97 -12.28 -6.57
C ARG A 385 -16.75 -12.18 -8.09
N SER A 386 -15.92 -13.03 -8.66
CA SER A 386 -15.67 -13.10 -10.10
C SER A 386 -16.90 -13.59 -10.88
N TYR A 387 -17.71 -14.46 -10.30
CA TYR A 387 -19.00 -14.86 -10.87
C TYR A 387 -20.01 -13.70 -10.85
N GLU A 388 -19.98 -12.82 -9.84
CA GLU A 388 -20.77 -11.60 -9.87
C GLU A 388 -20.35 -10.66 -11.00
N LEU A 389 -19.05 -10.53 -11.25
CA LEU A 389 -18.56 -9.81 -12.42
C LEU A 389 -19.13 -10.43 -13.71
N ALA A 390 -19.07 -11.75 -13.87
CA ALA A 390 -19.65 -12.42 -15.05
C ALA A 390 -21.12 -12.05 -15.26
N ARG A 391 -21.93 -12.02 -14.18
CA ARG A 391 -23.33 -11.57 -14.24
C ARG A 391 -23.48 -10.10 -14.64
N MET A 392 -22.63 -9.21 -14.12
CA MET A 392 -22.64 -7.78 -14.50
C MET A 392 -22.27 -7.58 -15.98
N LEU A 393 -21.45 -8.46 -16.55
CA LEU A 393 -21.01 -8.39 -17.95
C LEU A 393 -21.93 -9.14 -18.92
N GLY A 394 -22.80 -10.02 -18.42
CA GLY A 394 -23.64 -10.93 -19.20
C GLY A 394 -22.90 -12.15 -19.77
N THR A 395 -21.82 -12.57 -19.11
CA THR A 395 -20.92 -13.66 -19.55
C THR A 395 -20.99 -14.88 -18.63
N GLU A 396 -21.95 -14.97 -17.72
CA GLU A 396 -22.07 -16.06 -16.74
C GLU A 396 -22.24 -17.45 -17.36
N LYS A 397 -22.67 -17.54 -18.62
CA LYS A 397 -22.74 -18.81 -19.37
C LYS A 397 -21.36 -19.42 -19.63
N GLU A 398 -20.33 -18.59 -19.78
CA GLU A 398 -18.94 -19.05 -20.00
C GLU A 398 -18.37 -19.77 -18.76
N VAL A 399 -18.93 -19.49 -17.58
CA VAL A 399 -18.43 -19.95 -16.28
C VAL A 399 -19.55 -20.60 -15.45
N SER A 400 -20.47 -21.28 -16.14
CA SER A 400 -21.67 -21.87 -15.52
C SER A 400 -21.37 -22.98 -14.50
N ASP A 401 -20.15 -23.49 -14.46
CA ASP A 401 -19.67 -24.45 -13.48
C ASP A 401 -19.21 -23.79 -12.16
N TRP A 402 -18.90 -22.49 -12.15
CA TRP A 402 -18.35 -21.81 -10.96
C TRP A 402 -19.24 -21.87 -9.72
N PRO A 403 -20.57 -21.67 -9.79
CA PRO A 403 -21.44 -21.84 -8.61
C PRO A 403 -21.39 -23.25 -8.01
N LYS A 404 -21.22 -24.29 -8.85
CA LYS A 404 -21.06 -25.67 -8.38
C LYS A 404 -19.67 -25.90 -7.78
N LEU A 405 -18.65 -25.27 -8.38
CA LEU A 405 -17.28 -25.29 -7.86
C LEU A 405 -17.23 -24.68 -6.46
N THR A 406 -17.78 -23.48 -6.25
CA THR A 406 -17.76 -22.83 -4.93
C THR A 406 -18.62 -23.58 -3.92
N ALA A 407 -19.77 -24.13 -4.31
CA ALA A 407 -20.56 -25.00 -3.43
C ALA A 407 -19.76 -26.24 -2.96
N ARG A 408 -19.01 -26.89 -3.86
CA ARG A 408 -18.12 -28.00 -3.51
C ARG A 408 -17.00 -27.56 -2.57
N MET A 409 -16.32 -26.45 -2.87
CA MET A 409 -15.25 -25.91 -2.03
C MET A 409 -15.74 -25.55 -0.62
N LYS A 410 -16.92 -24.92 -0.50
CA LYS A 410 -17.56 -24.63 0.80
C LYS A 410 -17.85 -25.90 1.59
N SER A 411 -18.43 -26.91 0.93
CA SER A 411 -18.71 -28.20 1.59
C SER A 411 -17.43 -28.90 2.06
N ALA A 412 -16.39 -28.90 1.23
CA ALA A 412 -15.10 -29.49 1.57
C ALA A 412 -14.45 -28.74 2.75
N ALA A 413 -14.43 -27.41 2.69
CA ALA A 413 -13.89 -26.54 3.73
C ALA A 413 -14.60 -26.73 5.08
N ARG A 414 -15.94 -26.84 5.08
CA ARG A 414 -16.71 -27.12 6.31
C ARG A 414 -16.33 -28.47 6.92
N ASN A 415 -16.11 -29.50 6.11
CA ASN A 415 -15.73 -30.81 6.62
C ASN A 415 -14.28 -30.85 7.12
N ALA A 416 -13.38 -30.10 6.48
CA ALA A 416 -11.96 -30.09 6.81
C ALA A 416 -11.62 -29.21 8.02
N TYR A 417 -12.22 -28.01 8.10
CA TYR A 417 -11.73 -26.96 9.01
C TYR A 417 -12.72 -26.54 10.09
N TYR A 418 -14.04 -26.70 9.90
CA TYR A 418 -15.02 -26.23 10.89
C TYR A 418 -15.24 -27.26 12.01
N ASP A 419 -14.79 -26.95 13.21
CA ASP A 419 -15.03 -27.76 14.40
C ASP A 419 -16.36 -27.39 15.06
N ARG A 420 -17.38 -28.26 14.92
CA ARG A 420 -18.72 -28.02 15.48
C ARG A 420 -18.75 -27.91 17.00
N LYS A 421 -17.78 -28.51 17.70
CA LYS A 421 -17.75 -28.51 19.17
C LYS A 421 -17.37 -27.15 19.71
N SER A 422 -16.25 -26.59 19.26
CA SER A 422 -15.81 -25.23 19.61
C SER A 422 -16.61 -24.15 18.88
N GLY A 423 -17.07 -24.43 17.65
CA GLY A 423 -17.64 -23.43 16.75
C GLY A 423 -16.57 -22.59 16.04
N LEU A 424 -15.31 -23.03 16.05
CA LEU A 424 -14.17 -22.36 15.41
C LEU A 424 -13.77 -23.07 14.11
N VAL A 425 -13.08 -22.33 13.24
CA VAL A 425 -12.36 -22.84 12.08
C VAL A 425 -10.91 -23.08 12.48
N LEU A 426 -10.49 -24.34 12.43
CA LEU A 426 -9.16 -24.80 12.81
C LEU A 426 -8.35 -25.13 11.56
N SER A 427 -7.17 -24.54 11.42
CA SER A 427 -6.37 -24.58 10.20
C SER A 427 -5.12 -25.46 10.37
N GLY A 428 -4.81 -26.23 9.33
CA GLY A 428 -3.61 -27.06 9.27
C GLY A 428 -3.61 -28.29 10.18
N PRO A 429 -2.53 -29.08 10.14
CA PRO A 429 -2.40 -30.31 10.91
C PRO A 429 -2.47 -30.08 12.43
N ASP A 430 -1.96 -28.94 12.90
CA ASP A 430 -1.95 -28.56 14.30
C ASP A 430 -3.28 -27.95 14.79
N LYS A 431 -4.29 -27.87 13.91
CA LYS A 431 -5.62 -27.31 14.21
C LYS A 431 -5.55 -25.91 14.82
N GLN A 432 -4.70 -25.06 14.25
CA GLN A 432 -4.51 -23.69 14.75
C GLN A 432 -5.80 -22.89 14.60
N ALA A 433 -6.25 -22.26 15.69
CA ALA A 433 -7.30 -21.24 15.65
C ALA A 433 -6.63 -19.87 15.38
N SER A 434 -6.92 -19.27 14.23
CA SER A 434 -6.46 -17.92 13.90
C SER A 434 -7.63 -17.01 13.60
N TYR A 435 -7.44 -15.70 13.73
CA TYR A 435 -8.45 -14.73 13.28
C TYR A 435 -8.77 -14.93 11.80
N LEU A 436 -7.73 -15.08 10.98
CA LEU A 436 -7.85 -15.15 9.53
C LEU A 436 -8.55 -16.41 9.02
N SER A 437 -8.43 -17.55 9.71
CA SER A 437 -9.21 -18.73 9.34
C SER A 437 -10.71 -18.50 9.56
N GLN A 438 -11.11 -17.74 10.58
CA GLN A 438 -12.52 -17.37 10.78
C GLN A 438 -12.96 -16.38 9.70
N VAL A 439 -12.19 -15.31 9.52
CA VAL A 439 -12.48 -14.21 8.59
C VAL A 439 -12.74 -14.74 7.18
N TRP A 440 -11.84 -15.54 6.62
CA TRP A 440 -12.00 -16.01 5.25
C TRP A 440 -13.12 -17.05 5.08
N MET A 441 -13.46 -17.81 6.12
CA MET A 441 -14.63 -18.70 6.10
C MET A 441 -15.96 -17.93 6.23
N VAL A 442 -15.95 -16.77 6.88
CA VAL A 442 -17.07 -15.83 6.91
C VAL A 442 -17.22 -15.14 5.55
N LEU A 443 -16.16 -14.51 5.03
CA LEU A 443 -16.19 -13.76 3.77
C LEU A 443 -16.57 -14.63 2.57
N SER A 444 -16.13 -15.89 2.55
CA SER A 444 -16.55 -16.85 1.51
C SER A 444 -17.99 -17.33 1.63
N GLY A 445 -18.69 -17.01 2.72
CA GLY A 445 -20.02 -17.57 3.02
C GLY A 445 -19.99 -19.08 3.29
N THR A 446 -18.83 -19.62 3.65
CA THR A 446 -18.69 -21.03 4.08
C THR A 446 -19.37 -21.23 5.44
N LEU A 447 -19.22 -20.25 6.33
CA LEU A 447 -20.04 -20.13 7.54
C LEU A 447 -21.29 -19.29 7.23
N SER A 448 -22.42 -19.69 7.80
CA SER A 448 -23.60 -18.82 7.82
C SER A 448 -23.34 -17.58 8.70
N VAL A 449 -24.11 -16.50 8.53
CA VAL A 449 -24.02 -15.28 9.34
C VAL A 449 -23.98 -15.57 10.85
N LYS A 450 -24.84 -16.49 11.33
CA LYS A 450 -24.90 -16.87 12.75
C LYS A 450 -23.68 -17.68 13.21
N GLU A 451 -23.22 -18.62 12.39
CA GLU A 451 -22.00 -19.39 12.70
C GLU A 451 -20.77 -18.48 12.68
N GLY A 452 -20.68 -17.58 11.70
CA GLY A 452 -19.62 -16.59 11.57
C GLY A 452 -19.58 -15.63 12.76
N ALA A 453 -20.73 -15.10 13.19
CA ALA A 453 -20.80 -14.25 14.37
C ALA A 453 -20.29 -14.98 15.62
N ARG A 454 -20.70 -16.24 15.80
CA ARG A 454 -20.22 -17.08 16.91
C ARG A 454 -18.71 -17.32 16.83
N ALA A 455 -18.17 -17.64 15.65
CA ALA A 455 -16.76 -17.91 15.44
C ALA A 455 -15.90 -16.65 15.68
N LEU A 456 -16.35 -15.49 15.17
CA LEU A 456 -15.68 -14.21 15.36
C LEU A 456 -15.69 -13.76 16.84
N SER A 457 -16.83 -13.89 17.53
CA SER A 457 -16.88 -13.62 18.98
C SER A 457 -15.97 -14.56 19.77
N ALA A 458 -16.00 -15.86 19.48
CA ALA A 458 -15.18 -16.84 20.18
C ALA A 458 -13.67 -16.63 19.95
N ILE A 459 -13.24 -16.27 18.74
CA ILE A 459 -11.82 -16.02 18.47
C ILE A 459 -11.33 -14.72 19.13
N MET A 460 -12.20 -13.72 19.30
CA MET A 460 -11.87 -12.49 20.02
C MET A 460 -11.56 -12.75 21.50
N GLU A 461 -12.29 -13.67 22.11
CA GLU A 461 -12.14 -14.07 23.52
C GLU A 461 -11.03 -15.10 23.76
N SER A 462 -10.44 -15.68 22.70
CA SER A 462 -9.45 -16.74 22.82
C SER A 462 -8.04 -16.18 23.04
N PRO A 463 -7.40 -16.41 24.21
CA PRO A 463 -6.05 -15.91 24.49
C PRO A 463 -4.99 -16.56 23.58
N ASP A 464 -5.15 -17.85 23.25
CA ASP A 464 -4.20 -18.64 22.46
C ASP A 464 -4.38 -18.49 20.94
N ALA A 465 -5.29 -17.61 20.50
CA ALA A 465 -5.54 -17.38 19.08
C ALA A 465 -4.34 -16.75 18.38
N CYS A 466 -4.02 -17.22 17.18
CA CYS A 466 -3.11 -16.52 16.29
C CYS A 466 -3.75 -15.19 15.84
N ARG A 467 -3.21 -14.09 16.35
CA ARG A 467 -3.68 -12.71 16.15
C ARG A 467 -3.27 -12.17 14.78
N ILE A 468 -3.97 -11.12 14.36
CA ILE A 468 -3.66 -10.34 13.16
C ILE A 468 -2.38 -9.52 13.37
N GLY A 469 -1.50 -9.50 12.37
CA GLY A 469 -0.19 -8.87 12.40
C GLY A 469 -0.06 -7.57 11.59
N SER A 470 -1.04 -7.21 10.75
CA SER A 470 -0.99 -6.04 9.88
C SER A 470 -2.35 -5.36 9.68
N PRO A 471 -2.37 -4.06 9.34
CA PRO A 471 -3.61 -3.37 8.97
C PRO A 471 -4.31 -3.96 7.74
N TYR A 472 -3.54 -4.54 6.81
CA TYR A 472 -4.06 -5.27 5.64
C TYR A 472 -5.01 -6.39 6.05
N ALA A 473 -4.60 -7.23 7.00
CA ALA A 473 -5.43 -8.31 7.51
C ALA A 473 -6.58 -7.80 8.40
N TYR A 474 -6.38 -6.69 9.12
CA TYR A 474 -7.45 -6.03 9.90
C TYR A 474 -8.60 -5.53 9.03
N HIS A 475 -8.35 -5.10 7.79
CA HIS A 475 -9.42 -4.73 6.85
C HIS A 475 -10.46 -5.87 6.71
N TYR A 476 -10.00 -7.08 6.39
CA TYR A 476 -10.87 -8.23 6.19
C TYR A 476 -11.59 -8.64 7.47
N PHE A 477 -10.95 -8.44 8.64
CA PHE A 477 -11.59 -8.65 9.92
C PHE A 477 -12.77 -7.70 10.17
N ILE A 478 -12.60 -6.40 9.91
CA ILE A 478 -13.69 -5.43 9.98
C ILE A 478 -14.81 -5.80 8.99
N GLU A 479 -14.46 -6.18 7.76
CA GLU A 479 -15.45 -6.61 6.76
C GLU A 479 -16.25 -7.84 7.22
N ALA A 480 -15.58 -8.84 7.80
CA ALA A 480 -16.23 -10.04 8.32
C ALA A 480 -17.16 -9.74 9.51
N LEU A 481 -16.77 -8.82 10.41
CA LEU A 481 -17.62 -8.38 11.51
C LEU A 481 -18.91 -7.71 10.99
N ILE A 482 -18.79 -6.81 10.02
CA ILE A 482 -19.94 -6.15 9.38
C ILE A 482 -20.83 -7.18 8.69
N GLN A 483 -20.27 -8.11 7.92
CA GLN A 483 -21.03 -9.17 7.23
C GLN A 483 -21.82 -10.06 8.23
N CYS A 484 -21.30 -10.21 9.45
CA CYS A 484 -21.95 -10.95 10.52
C CYS A 484 -22.90 -10.13 11.41
N GLY A 485 -23.10 -8.84 11.12
CA GLY A 485 -23.94 -7.94 11.92
C GLY A 485 -23.33 -7.57 13.29
N LEU A 486 -22.01 -7.71 13.44
CA LEU A 486 -21.25 -7.35 14.65
C LEU A 486 -20.74 -5.91 14.54
N GLU A 487 -21.66 -4.98 14.30
CA GLU A 487 -21.37 -3.56 14.00
C GLU A 487 -20.64 -2.85 15.14
N GLU A 488 -21.05 -3.09 16.38
CA GLU A 488 -20.41 -2.52 17.57
C GLU A 488 -18.96 -2.98 17.69
N GLN A 489 -18.71 -4.28 17.49
CA GLN A 489 -17.36 -4.85 17.51
C GLN A 489 -16.52 -4.33 16.34
N ALA A 490 -17.11 -4.15 15.16
CA ALA A 490 -16.44 -3.56 14.01
C ALA A 490 -15.99 -2.12 14.30
N ARG A 491 -16.87 -1.31 14.90
CA ARG A 491 -16.53 0.07 15.29
C ARG A 491 -15.44 0.10 16.35
N THR A 492 -15.57 -0.70 17.41
CA THR A 492 -14.56 -0.79 18.47
C THR A 492 -13.20 -1.23 17.92
N ALA A 493 -13.16 -2.30 17.11
CA ALA A 493 -11.91 -2.75 16.49
C ALA A 493 -11.27 -1.68 15.58
N LEU A 494 -12.08 -0.93 14.84
CA LEU A 494 -11.58 0.18 14.01
C LEU A 494 -10.99 1.31 14.87
N ILE A 495 -11.70 1.71 15.93
CA ILE A 495 -11.26 2.78 16.84
C ILE A 495 -10.01 2.35 17.60
N ASP A 496 -9.97 1.14 18.15
CA ASP A 496 -8.86 0.68 18.97
C ASP A 496 -7.59 0.54 18.12
N TYR A 497 -7.70 -0.05 16.92
CA TYR A 497 -6.55 -0.32 16.08
C TYR A 497 -6.04 0.95 15.36
N TRP A 498 -6.88 1.62 14.55
CA TRP A 498 -6.43 2.81 13.82
C TRP A 498 -6.37 4.05 14.72
N GLY A 499 -7.27 4.17 15.70
CA GLY A 499 -7.19 5.21 16.70
C GLY A 499 -5.93 5.07 17.57
N GLY A 500 -5.41 3.85 17.77
CA GLY A 500 -4.11 3.61 18.39
C GLY A 500 -2.97 4.31 17.66
N MET A 501 -2.89 4.17 16.33
CA MET A 501 -1.92 4.90 15.49
C MET A 501 -2.13 6.43 15.55
N VAL A 502 -3.38 6.89 15.52
CA VAL A 502 -3.72 8.31 15.63
C VAL A 502 -3.30 8.92 16.98
N HIS A 503 -3.48 8.20 18.10
CA HIS A 503 -3.00 8.63 19.42
C HIS A 503 -1.48 8.68 19.49
N LYS A 504 -0.80 7.77 18.80
CA LYS A 504 0.66 7.74 18.67
C LYS A 504 1.21 8.81 17.72
N GLY A 505 0.35 9.63 17.10
CA GLY A 505 0.75 10.78 16.29
C GLY A 505 0.96 10.48 14.81
N ALA A 506 0.34 9.42 14.28
CA ALA A 506 0.41 9.11 12.85
C ALA A 506 -0.19 10.22 11.97
N ASP A 507 0.60 10.76 11.04
CA ASP A 507 0.12 11.63 9.95
C ASP A 507 -0.48 10.82 8.80
N THR A 508 0.04 9.61 8.62
CA THR A 508 -0.36 8.59 7.65
C THR A 508 -0.33 7.22 8.33
N PHE A 509 -1.13 6.27 7.88
CA PHE A 509 -1.18 4.93 8.47
C PHE A 509 -0.02 4.05 8.01
N TRP A 510 0.41 3.19 8.92
CA TRP A 510 1.67 2.46 8.81
C TRP A 510 1.47 1.09 8.17
N GLU A 511 2.50 0.56 7.53
CA GLU A 511 2.52 -0.79 6.96
C GLU A 511 2.38 -1.88 8.03
N VAL A 512 3.09 -1.67 9.14
CA VAL A 512 3.21 -2.60 10.26
C VAL A 512 2.81 -1.86 11.52
N TYR A 513 1.81 -2.39 12.22
CA TYR A 513 1.39 -1.87 13.49
C TYR A 513 0.94 -3.02 14.40
N ASP A 514 1.58 -3.10 15.56
CA ASP A 514 1.22 -3.99 16.64
C ASP A 514 0.99 -3.15 17.89
N PRO A 515 -0.23 -3.12 18.45
CA PRO A 515 -0.53 -2.35 19.65
C PRO A 515 0.37 -2.69 20.84
N GLU A 516 0.99 -3.88 20.85
CA GLU A 516 1.84 -4.37 21.94
C GLU A 516 3.35 -4.26 21.64
N ASP A 517 3.74 -3.95 20.40
CA ASP A 517 5.15 -3.82 19.98
C ASP A 517 5.35 -2.68 18.96
N ASP A 518 5.75 -1.52 19.48
CA ASP A 518 6.04 -0.33 18.68
C ASP A 518 7.26 -0.49 17.75
N PHE A 519 8.12 -1.50 17.98
CA PHE A 519 9.35 -1.73 17.23
C PHE A 519 9.24 -2.90 16.24
N LYS A 520 8.05 -3.47 16.07
CA LYS A 520 7.80 -4.59 15.17
C LYS A 520 8.23 -4.26 13.74
N SER A 521 9.00 -5.17 13.15
CA SER A 521 9.42 -5.05 11.76
C SER A 521 9.67 -6.45 11.17
N PRO A 522 8.92 -6.88 10.15
CA PRO A 522 9.20 -8.12 9.43
C PRO A 522 10.55 -8.07 8.69
N TYR A 523 11.13 -6.88 8.54
CA TYR A 523 12.40 -6.62 7.87
C TYR A 523 13.60 -6.53 8.82
N GLY A 524 13.42 -6.80 10.11
CA GLY A 524 14.50 -6.73 11.11
C GLY A 524 15.04 -5.33 11.43
N PHE A 525 14.43 -4.25 10.93
CA PHE A 525 14.83 -2.88 11.23
C PHE A 525 13.67 -1.89 11.07
N PHE A 526 13.00 -1.52 12.17
CA PHE A 526 11.79 -0.69 12.13
C PHE A 526 11.91 0.66 11.38
N PRO A 527 13.06 1.36 11.28
CA PRO A 527 13.15 2.54 10.43
C PRO A 527 12.88 2.28 8.95
N ILE A 528 13.01 1.03 8.47
CA ILE A 528 12.73 0.66 7.07
C ILE A 528 11.26 0.30 6.78
N ASN A 529 10.44 0.11 7.81
CA ASN A 529 8.99 -0.02 7.63
C ASN A 529 8.46 1.22 6.92
N SER A 530 7.40 1.09 6.11
CA SER A 530 6.72 2.27 5.58
C SER A 530 5.75 2.84 6.61
N TYR A 531 5.86 4.13 6.91
CA TYR A 531 4.91 4.85 7.79
C TYR A 531 3.86 5.64 6.98
N CYS A 532 3.84 5.47 5.66
CA CYS A 532 2.72 5.77 4.79
C CYS A 532 2.48 4.55 3.91
N HIS A 533 1.52 3.69 4.25
CA HIS A 533 1.27 2.47 3.50
C HIS A 533 -0.21 2.31 3.17
N ALA A 534 -0.49 2.12 1.90
CA ALA A 534 -1.79 2.35 1.32
C ALA A 534 -2.82 1.29 1.75
N TRP A 535 -2.39 0.05 1.96
CA TRP A 535 -3.27 -1.00 2.48
C TRP A 535 -3.90 -0.69 3.84
N SER A 536 -3.37 0.32 4.55
CA SER A 536 -3.82 0.72 5.89
C SER A 536 -4.83 1.87 5.85
N CYS A 537 -5.13 2.42 4.65
CA CYS A 537 -6.06 3.53 4.49
C CYS A 537 -7.55 3.11 4.47
N THR A 538 -7.84 1.81 4.61
CA THR A 538 -9.18 1.24 4.47
C THR A 538 -10.26 1.73 5.46
N PRO A 539 -9.97 2.35 6.62
CA PRO A 539 -11.01 3.06 7.37
C PRO A 539 -11.78 4.08 6.54
N VAL A 540 -11.13 4.72 5.55
CA VAL A 540 -11.81 5.63 4.60
C VAL A 540 -12.97 4.91 3.91
N TYR A 541 -12.76 3.68 3.46
CA TYR A 541 -13.82 2.88 2.85
C TYR A 541 -14.96 2.60 3.84
N PHE A 542 -14.64 2.09 5.03
CA PHE A 542 -15.66 1.69 5.99
C PHE A 542 -16.48 2.86 6.52
N ILE A 543 -15.83 3.95 6.91
CA ILE A 543 -16.47 5.15 7.48
C ILE A 543 -17.44 5.78 6.49
N ASN A 544 -17.08 5.81 5.21
CA ASN A 544 -17.89 6.43 4.16
C ASN A 544 -18.94 5.48 3.57
N LYS A 545 -18.68 4.16 3.53
CA LYS A 545 -19.64 3.17 3.03
C LYS A 545 -20.72 2.79 4.03
N TYR A 546 -20.39 2.73 5.32
CA TYR A 546 -21.27 2.31 6.41
C TYR A 546 -21.42 3.43 7.46
N PRO A 547 -21.96 4.61 7.08
CA PRO A 547 -22.10 5.73 8.00
C PRO A 547 -22.96 5.40 9.23
N GLU A 548 -23.92 4.49 9.10
CA GLU A 548 -24.74 3.99 10.19
C GLU A 548 -23.97 3.23 11.26
N VAL A 549 -22.83 2.63 10.91
CA VAL A 549 -21.97 1.87 11.82
C VAL A 549 -20.93 2.78 12.47
N PHE A 550 -20.29 3.65 11.67
CA PHE A 550 -19.07 4.35 12.09
C PHE A 550 -19.25 5.85 12.36
N GLN A 551 -20.28 6.51 11.82
CA GLN A 551 -20.46 7.96 11.98
C GLN A 551 -21.46 8.36 13.07
N ARG A 552 -21.96 7.39 13.84
CA ARG A 552 -22.94 7.60 14.92
C ARG A 552 -22.30 7.76 16.29
#